data_AF-A0A1Y6CDI7-F1
#
_entry.id   AF-A0A1Y6CDI7-F1
#
_cell.length_a   1.000
_cell.length_b   1.000
_cell.length_c   1.000
_cell.angle_alpha   90.00
_cell.angle_beta   90.00
_cell.angle_gamma   90.00
#
_symmetry.space_group_name_H-M   'P 1'
#
loop_
_entity.id
_entity.type
_entity.pdbx_description
1 polymer ?
#
loop_
_entity_poly.entity_id
_entity_poly.type
_entity_poly.pdbx_seq_one_letter_code
_entity_poly.pdbx_strand_id
1 'polypeptide(L)'
;MDIRQSHFLLKERIRTEARHSREAYQVVLRMKKLLPDSLKALKSCHRTGNSAAQAERLALTDPDYQTSIEEYLTIYQQGLESRIQWETHKMLLAARQSLQAFHRSL
;
A
#
# COMPACT_ATOMS: atom_id res chain seq x y z
N MET A 1 14.96 18.41 -29.17
CA MET A 1 13.73 17.88 -28.52
C MET A 1 13.02 19.07 -27.89
N ASP A 2 11.79 19.35 -28.29
CA ASP A 2 11.05 20.57 -27.86
C ASP A 2 10.74 20.50 -26.35
N ILE A 3 11.13 21.54 -25.60
CA ILE A 3 10.98 21.64 -24.13
C ILE A 3 9.52 21.44 -23.72
N ARG A 4 8.56 21.89 -24.55
CA ARG A 4 7.13 21.72 -24.30
C ARG A 4 6.71 20.24 -24.36
N GLN A 5 7.31 19.50 -25.28
CA GLN A 5 7.07 18.06 -25.47
C GLN A 5 7.67 17.25 -24.31
N SER A 6 8.87 17.62 -23.84
CA SER A 6 9.51 17.02 -22.67
C SER A 6 8.72 17.24 -21.37
N HIS A 7 8.16 18.44 -21.18
CA HIS A 7 7.30 18.75 -20.02
C HIS A 7 5.97 18.00 -20.05
N PHE A 8 5.40 17.78 -21.23
CA PHE A 8 4.18 17.00 -21.39
C PHE A 8 4.40 15.52 -21.01
N LEU A 9 5.45 14.91 -21.57
CA LEU A 9 5.79 13.50 -21.29
C LEU A 9 6.06 13.25 -19.80
N LEU A 10 6.75 14.18 -19.12
CA LEU A 10 7.02 14.06 -17.69
C LEU A 10 5.74 14.14 -16.84
N LYS A 11 4.77 14.98 -17.22
CA LYS A 11 3.47 15.08 -16.52
C LYS A 11 2.64 13.81 -16.68
N GLU A 12 2.60 13.25 -17.88
CA GLU A 12 1.89 12.00 -18.16
C GLU A 12 2.51 10.81 -17.41
N ARG A 13 3.84 10.77 -17.34
CA ARG A 13 4.55 9.76 -16.55
C ARG A 13 4.21 9.89 -15.06
N ILE A 14 4.27 11.10 -14.48
CA ILE A 14 3.87 11.34 -13.08
C ILE A 14 2.41 10.93 -12.80
N ARG A 15 1.49 11.20 -13.74
CA ARG A 15 0.07 10.81 -13.61
C ARG A 15 -0.11 9.30 -13.65
N THR A 16 0.64 8.62 -14.51
CA THR A 16 0.61 7.17 -14.67
C THR A 16 1.15 6.50 -13.40
N GLU A 17 2.33 6.93 -12.92
CA GLU A 17 2.91 6.43 -11.66
C GLU A 17 1.96 6.68 -10.47
N ALA A 18 1.38 7.89 -10.37
CA ALA A 18 0.44 8.20 -9.30
C ALA A 18 -0.84 7.34 -9.33
N ARG A 19 -1.31 6.94 -10.53
CA ARG A 19 -2.45 6.03 -10.68
C ARG A 19 -2.08 4.61 -10.23
N HIS A 20 -0.91 4.13 -10.66
CA HIS A 20 -0.41 2.81 -10.26
C HIS A 20 -0.21 2.72 -8.75
N SER A 21 0.40 3.73 -8.11
CA SER A 21 0.54 3.78 -6.66
C SER A 21 -0.82 3.80 -5.94
N ARG A 22 -1.83 4.47 -6.51
CA ARG A 22 -3.19 4.48 -5.93
C ARG A 22 -3.86 3.11 -6.04
N GLU A 23 -3.75 2.44 -7.18
CA GLU A 23 -4.29 1.10 -7.39
C GLU A 23 -3.63 0.08 -6.46
N ALA A 24 -2.30 0.12 -6.37
CA ALA A 24 -1.53 -0.69 -5.41
C ALA A 24 -2.01 -0.45 -3.97
N TYR A 25 -2.18 0.82 -3.57
CA TYR A 25 -2.70 1.15 -2.24
C TYR A 25 -4.12 0.60 -2.00
N GLN A 26 -5.00 0.64 -3.01
CA GLN A 26 -6.35 0.08 -2.90
C GLN A 26 -6.35 -1.44 -2.74
N VAL A 27 -5.45 -2.15 -3.42
CA VAL A 27 -5.25 -3.59 -3.24
C VAL A 27 -4.83 -3.88 -1.81
N VAL A 28 -3.84 -3.15 -1.28
CA VAL A 28 -3.39 -3.33 0.10
C VAL A 28 -4.50 -3.05 1.12
N LEU A 29 -5.35 -2.03 0.89
CA LEU A 29 -6.50 -1.77 1.75
C LEU A 29 -7.52 -2.91 1.78
N ARG A 30 -7.73 -3.60 0.64
CA ARG A 30 -8.61 -4.77 0.57
C ARG A 30 -7.96 -5.96 1.28
N MET A 31 -6.67 -6.21 1.05
CA MET A 31 -5.94 -7.29 1.70
C MET A 31 -5.87 -7.11 3.22
N LYS A 32 -5.71 -5.86 3.71
CA LYS A 32 -5.77 -5.53 5.15
C LYS A 32 -7.09 -5.92 5.81
N LYS A 33 -8.20 -5.99 5.07
CA LYS A 33 -9.50 -6.44 5.59
C LYS A 33 -9.63 -7.97 5.61
N LEU A 34 -9.07 -8.66 4.61
CA LEU A 34 -9.23 -10.11 4.44
C LEU A 34 -8.22 -10.92 5.27
N LEU A 35 -7.01 -10.38 5.48
CA LEU A 35 -5.92 -11.07 6.16
C LEU A 35 -6.17 -11.36 7.66
N PRO A 36 -6.80 -10.47 8.45
CA PRO A 36 -7.20 -10.81 9.82
C PRO A 36 -8.13 -12.02 9.92
N ASP A 37 -8.99 -12.22 8.92
CA ASP A 37 -9.92 -13.34 8.90
C ASP A 37 -9.23 -14.66 8.50
N SER A 38 -8.23 -14.59 7.60
CA SER A 38 -7.31 -15.70 7.32
C SER A 38 -6.55 -16.15 8.57
N LEU A 39 -5.92 -15.21 9.30
CA LEU A 39 -5.18 -15.53 10.52
C LEU A 39 -6.09 -16.10 11.62
N LYS A 40 -7.33 -15.60 11.76
CA LYS A 40 -8.32 -16.19 12.66
C LYS A 40 -8.68 -17.62 12.27
N ALA A 41 -8.82 -17.90 10.98
CA ALA A 41 -9.13 -19.25 10.49
C ALA A 41 -7.98 -20.21 10.84
N LEU A 42 -6.73 -19.84 10.57
CA LEU A 42 -5.55 -20.64 10.95
C LEU A 42 -5.46 -20.86 12.47
N LYS A 43 -5.71 -19.83 13.28
CA LYS A 43 -5.79 -19.96 14.75
C LYS A 43 -6.94 -20.88 15.19
N SER A 44 -8.05 -20.91 14.44
CA SER A 44 -9.20 -21.75 14.76
C SER A 44 -8.93 -23.24 14.54
N CYS A 45 -8.04 -23.60 13.60
CA CYS A 45 -7.59 -24.98 13.41
C CYS A 45 -6.95 -25.55 14.69
N HIS A 46 -6.27 -24.68 15.46
CA HIS A 46 -5.64 -25.04 16.72
C HIS A 46 -6.57 -25.02 17.94
N ARG A 47 -7.83 -24.58 17.79
CA ARG A 47 -8.80 -24.52 18.91
C ARG A 47 -9.38 -25.87 19.30
N THR A 48 -9.37 -26.86 18.40
CA THR A 48 -9.96 -28.16 18.68
C THR A 48 -9.17 -28.86 19.79
N GLY A 49 -9.77 -28.98 20.98
CA GLY A 49 -9.15 -29.62 22.14
C GLY A 49 -8.16 -28.75 22.94
N ASN A 50 -7.93 -27.48 22.54
CA ASN A 50 -7.01 -26.57 23.23
C ASN A 50 -7.73 -25.35 23.82
N SER A 51 -7.20 -24.83 24.94
CA SER A 51 -7.62 -23.53 25.45
C SER A 51 -7.23 -22.41 24.47
N ALA A 52 -7.92 -21.26 24.53
CA ALA A 52 -7.67 -20.15 23.62
C ALA A 52 -6.20 -19.66 23.67
N ALA A 53 -5.60 -19.61 24.86
CA ALA A 53 -4.20 -19.21 25.04
C ALA A 53 -3.22 -20.24 24.47
N GLN A 54 -3.58 -21.53 24.52
CA GLN A 54 -2.75 -22.60 23.99
C GLN A 54 -2.83 -22.68 22.46
N ALA A 55 -4.02 -22.52 21.90
CA ALA A 55 -4.22 -22.39 20.46
C ALA A 55 -3.44 -21.20 19.87
N GLU A 56 -3.34 -20.09 20.61
CA GLU A 56 -2.54 -18.92 20.21
C GLU A 56 -1.04 -19.20 20.19
N ARG A 57 -0.53 -19.89 21.21
CA ARG A 57 0.89 -20.28 21.24
C ARG A 57 1.22 -21.26 20.12
N LEU A 58 0.34 -22.25 19.88
CA LEU A 58 0.50 -23.23 18.81
C LEU A 58 0.46 -22.57 17.43
N ALA A 59 -0.49 -21.64 17.21
CA ALA A 59 -0.55 -20.87 15.98
C ALA A 59 0.72 -20.04 15.75
N LEU A 60 1.31 -19.43 16.78
CA LEU A 60 2.56 -18.67 16.63
C LEU A 60 3.78 -19.54 16.25
N THR A 61 3.72 -20.85 16.51
CA THR A 61 4.74 -21.82 16.10
C THR A 61 4.43 -22.52 14.78
N ASP A 62 3.24 -22.29 14.22
CA ASP A 62 2.79 -22.89 12.96
C ASP A 62 3.47 -22.18 11.78
N PRO A 63 4.21 -22.90 10.92
CA PRO A 63 4.88 -22.32 9.75
C PRO A 63 3.92 -21.59 8.79
N ASP A 64 2.69 -22.08 8.62
CA ASP A 64 1.71 -21.48 7.71
C ASP A 64 1.19 -20.15 8.29
N TYR A 65 1.04 -20.09 9.61
CA TYR A 65 0.65 -18.88 10.32
C TYR A 65 1.77 -17.83 10.29
N GLN A 66 3.03 -18.25 10.45
CA GLN A 66 4.19 -17.36 10.34
C GLN A 66 4.33 -16.79 8.93
N THR A 67 4.25 -17.64 7.90
CA THR A 67 4.29 -17.24 6.50
C THR A 67 3.17 -16.23 6.19
N SER A 68 1.95 -16.51 6.66
CA SER A 68 0.81 -15.59 6.47
C SER A 68 1.01 -14.22 7.13
N ILE A 69 1.71 -14.16 8.28
CA ILE A 69 2.08 -12.90 8.94
C ILE A 69 3.13 -12.16 8.12
N GLU A 70 4.16 -12.84 7.64
CA GLU A 70 5.22 -12.22 6.82
C GLU A 70 4.67 -11.66 5.51
N GLU A 71 3.79 -12.40 4.84
CA GLU A 71 3.05 -11.93 3.67
C GLU A 71 2.23 -10.68 4.00
N TYR A 72 1.51 -10.69 5.13
CA TYR A 72 0.75 -9.52 5.58
C TYR A 72 1.64 -8.30 5.81
N LEU A 73 2.77 -8.47 6.49
CA LEU A 73 3.72 -7.38 6.75
C LEU A 73 4.30 -6.83 5.45
N THR A 74 4.66 -7.71 4.52
CA THR A 74 5.17 -7.33 3.19
C THR A 74 4.16 -6.51 2.39
N ILE A 75 2.91 -7.01 2.29
CA ILE A 75 1.82 -6.32 1.60
C ILE A 75 1.54 -4.97 2.27
N TYR A 76 1.53 -4.94 3.60
CA TYR A 76 1.30 -3.71 4.36
C TYR A 76 2.38 -2.66 4.09
N GLN A 77 3.65 -3.06 4.08
CA GLN A 77 4.78 -2.19 3.75
C GLN A 77 4.63 -1.62 2.32
N GLN A 78 4.36 -2.47 1.33
CA GLN A 78 4.13 -2.03 -0.06
C GLN A 78 3.00 -1.01 -0.17
N GLY A 79 1.94 -1.18 0.62
CA GLY A 79 0.83 -0.22 0.66
C GLY A 79 1.19 1.11 1.29
N LEU A 80 2.01 1.10 2.35
CA LEU A 80 2.53 2.33 2.95
C LEU A 80 3.41 3.09 1.96
N GLU A 81 4.34 2.39 1.29
CA GLU A 81 5.19 2.98 0.26
C GLU A 81 4.36 3.58 -0.88
N SER A 82 3.38 2.83 -1.37
CA SER A 82 2.47 3.29 -2.43
C SER A 82 1.66 4.52 -2.00
N ARG A 83 1.19 4.56 -0.75
CA ARG A 83 0.49 5.73 -0.20
C ARG A 83 1.41 6.94 -0.13
N ILE A 84 2.63 6.77 0.38
CA ILE A 84 3.64 7.83 0.47
C ILE A 84 3.90 8.38 -0.92
N GLN A 85 4.18 7.52 -1.91
CA GLN A 85 4.40 7.93 -3.29
C GLN A 85 3.21 8.72 -3.86
N TRP A 86 1.98 8.26 -3.63
CA TRP A 86 0.78 8.95 -4.12
C TRP A 86 0.65 10.37 -3.53
N GLU A 87 0.81 10.51 -2.20
CA GLU A 87 0.77 11.81 -1.54
C GLU A 87 1.89 12.74 -2.02
N THR A 88 3.12 12.21 -2.18
CA THR A 88 4.25 12.95 -2.72
C THR A 88 3.96 13.48 -4.13
N HIS A 89 3.43 12.64 -5.03
CA HIS A 89 3.07 13.07 -6.38
C HIS A 89 1.98 14.15 -6.39
N LYS A 90 0.99 14.03 -5.50
CA LYS A 90 -0.08 15.03 -5.34
C LYS A 90 0.48 16.38 -4.86
N MET A 91 1.38 16.36 -3.87
CA MET A 91 2.05 17.57 -3.38
C MET A 91 2.91 18.23 -4.46
N LEU A 92 3.67 17.44 -5.22
CA LEU A 92 4.49 17.96 -6.33
C LEU A 92 3.63 18.63 -7.41
N LEU A 93 2.49 18.03 -7.75
CA LEU A 93 1.57 18.61 -8.72
C LEU A 93 1.00 19.95 -8.22
N ALA A 94 0.58 20.01 -6.96
CA ALA A 94 0.09 21.23 -6.34
C ALA A 94 1.15 22.34 -6.34
N ALA A 95 2.39 22.02 -5.94
CA ALA A 95 3.50 22.97 -5.94
C ALA A 95 3.77 23.56 -7.35
N ARG A 96 3.74 22.71 -8.39
CA ARG A 96 3.90 23.15 -9.78
C ARG A 96 2.76 24.06 -10.25
N GLN A 97 1.53 23.76 -9.85
CA GLN A 97 0.37 24.59 -10.19
C GLN A 97 0.47 25.97 -9.51
N SER A 98 0.85 26.00 -8.22
CA SER A 98 1.06 27.25 -7.48
C SER A 98 2.15 28.11 -8.10
N LEU A 99 3.29 27.51 -8.49
CA LEU A 99 4.38 28.24 -9.13
C LEU A 99 3.99 28.81 -10.51
N GLN A 100 3.22 28.06 -11.31
CA GLN A 100 2.69 28.56 -12.57
C GLN A 100 1.67 29.67 -12.39
N ALA A 101 0.82 29.60 -11.36
CA ALA A 101 -0.13 30.66 -11.03
C ALA A 101 0.60 31.95 -10.63
N PHE A 102 1.63 31.83 -9.78
CA PHE A 102 2.47 32.96 -9.37
C PHE A 102 3.18 33.65 -10.55
N HIS A 103 3.78 32.87 -11.46
CA HIS A 103 4.41 33.44 -12.66
C HIS A 103 3.44 34.07 -13.66
N ARG A 104 2.14 33.74 -13.60
CA ARG A 104 1.11 34.37 -14.46
C ARG A 104 0.54 35.65 -13.86
N SER A 105 0.71 35.87 -12.56
CA SER A 105 0.25 37.06 -11.84
C SER A 105 1.31 38.18 -11.77
N LEU A 106 2.54 37.90 -12.22
CA LEU A 106 3.61 38.87 -12.45
C LEU A 106 3.59 39.31 -13.92
#